data_AF-A0A6M3KMG8-F1
#
_entry.id   AF-A0A6M3KMG8-F1
#
_cell.length_a   1.000
_cell.length_b   1.000
_cell.length_c   1.000
_cell.angle_alpha   90.00
_cell.angle_beta   90.00
_cell.angle_gamma   90.00
#
_symmetry.space_group_name_H-M   'P 1'
#
loop_
_entity.id
_entity.type
_entity.pdbx_description
1 polymer ?
#
loop_
_entity_poly.entity_id
_entity_poly.type
_entity_poly.pdbx_seq_one_letter_code
_entity_poly.pdbx_strand_id
1 'polypeptide(L)'
;MKVTAVQLEKWDACREQVATFRSEWGDSVTLTRAALLRAAELGLDLDWWAKRALAGAQLAECEKKRAPIVAEYWKKLAAIVAEYEKKRAAIVAEVLALEDE
;
A
#
# COMPACT_ATOMS: atom_id res chain seq x y z
N MET A 1 -4.56 -6.46 22.12
CA MET A 1 -5.39 -5.35 21.63
C MET A 1 -6.48 -5.90 20.72
N LYS A 2 -7.70 -5.35 20.74
CA LYS A 2 -8.76 -5.70 19.80
C LYS A 2 -8.94 -4.58 18.79
N VAL A 3 -9.26 -4.93 17.55
CA VAL A 3 -9.69 -3.99 16.50
C VAL A 3 -11.16 -4.27 16.24
N THR A 4 -11.98 -3.23 16.18
CA THR A 4 -13.44 -3.36 15.98
C THR A 4 -13.89 -2.62 14.74
N ALA A 5 -14.94 -3.12 14.06
CA ALA A 5 -15.50 -2.48 12.89
C ALA A 5 -16.01 -1.05 13.21
N VAL A 6 -16.64 -0.88 14.37
CA VAL A 6 -17.12 0.43 14.85
C VAL A 6 -15.98 1.43 15.00
N GLN A 7 -14.81 1.00 15.48
CA GLN A 7 -13.64 1.86 15.58
C GLN A 7 -13.10 2.28 14.21
N LEU A 8 -13.09 1.35 13.24
CA LEU A 8 -12.69 1.65 11.87
C LEU A 8 -13.63 2.65 11.21
N GLU A 9 -14.94 2.50 11.38
CA GLU A 9 -15.96 3.44 10.90
C GLU A 9 -15.79 4.82 11.55
N LYS A 10 -15.56 4.88 12.86
CA LYS A 10 -15.31 6.14 13.57
C LYS A 10 -14.05 6.85 13.08
N TRP A 11 -13.07 6.09 12.60
CA TRP A 11 -11.84 6.63 12.01
C TRP A 11 -11.98 6.99 10.54
N ASP A 12 -13.19 6.88 9.98
CA ASP A 12 -13.50 7.15 8.58
C ASP A 12 -12.78 6.19 7.63
N ALA A 13 -12.75 4.91 7.98
CA ALA A 13 -12.31 3.86 7.07
C ALA A 13 -13.25 3.76 5.85
N CYS A 14 -12.68 3.48 4.67
CA CYS A 14 -13.46 3.23 3.46
C CYS A 14 -14.53 2.15 3.71
N ARG A 15 -15.77 2.42 3.28
CA ARG A 15 -16.91 1.51 3.47
C ARG A 15 -16.61 0.08 2.99
N GLU A 16 -15.92 -0.05 1.86
CA GLU A 16 -15.50 -1.34 1.30
C GLU A 16 -14.52 -2.08 2.22
N GLN A 17 -13.54 -1.38 2.80
CA GLN A 17 -12.59 -2.01 3.73
C GLN A 17 -13.26 -2.43 5.04
N VAL A 18 -14.23 -1.65 5.54
CA VAL A 18 -15.03 -2.06 6.71
C VAL A 18 -15.89 -3.27 6.38
N ALA A 19 -16.49 -3.32 5.18
CA ALA A 19 -17.27 -4.47 4.74
C ALA A 19 -16.40 -5.73 4.62
N THR A 20 -15.21 -5.65 4.02
CA THR A 20 -14.24 -6.75 3.96
C THR A 20 -13.82 -7.20 5.36
N PHE A 21 -13.53 -6.25 6.26
CA PHE A 21 -13.21 -6.57 7.66
C PHE A 21 -14.36 -7.33 8.35
N ARG A 22 -15.60 -6.84 8.22
CA ARG A 22 -16.79 -7.48 8.80
C ARG A 22 -17.06 -8.85 8.22
N SER A 23 -16.83 -9.04 6.92
CA SER A 23 -17.00 -10.33 6.28
C SER A 23 -16.02 -11.39 6.81
N GLU A 24 -14.79 -11.00 7.15
CA GLU A 24 -13.77 -11.94 7.63
C GLU A 24 -13.86 -12.18 9.15
N TRP A 25 -14.09 -11.14 9.95
CA TRP A 25 -14.00 -11.23 11.42
C TRP A 25 -15.26 -10.82 12.18
N GLY A 26 -16.35 -10.50 11.49
CA GLY A 26 -17.54 -9.92 12.12
C GLY A 26 -17.22 -8.55 12.75
N ASP A 27 -17.67 -8.33 13.99
CA ASP A 27 -17.54 -7.02 14.61
C ASP A 27 -16.15 -6.72 15.20
N SER A 28 -15.34 -7.75 15.48
CA SER A 28 -14.03 -7.54 16.07
C SER A 28 -13.05 -8.68 15.85
N VAL A 29 -11.77 -8.34 15.81
CA VAL A 29 -10.66 -9.30 15.77
C VAL A 29 -9.63 -8.99 16.84
N THR A 30 -9.06 -10.03 17.45
CA THR A 30 -7.88 -9.86 18.30
C THR A 30 -6.66 -9.61 17.43
N LEU A 31 -5.94 -8.52 17.71
CA LEU A 31 -4.74 -8.19 16.96
C LEU A 31 -3.65 -9.23 17.23
N THR A 32 -3.38 -10.04 16.23
CA THR A 32 -2.33 -11.07 16.20
C THR A 32 -1.57 -10.97 14.89
N ARG A 33 -0.38 -11.59 14.84
CA ARG A 33 0.38 -11.69 13.59
C ARG A 33 -0.42 -12.36 12.47
N ALA A 34 -1.18 -13.41 12.79
CA ALA A 34 -2.01 -14.11 11.82
C ALA A 34 -3.12 -13.20 11.26
N ALA A 35 -3.79 -12.43 12.12
CA ALA A 35 -4.81 -11.47 11.69
C ALA A 35 -4.23 -10.36 10.79
N LEU A 36 -3.02 -9.86 11.10
CA LEU A 36 -2.34 -8.87 10.26
C LEU A 36 -1.96 -9.42 8.88
N LEU A 37 -1.45 -10.65 8.82
CA LEU A 37 -1.15 -11.30 7.54
C LEU A 37 -2.41 -11.52 6.72
N ARG A 38 -3.48 -11.99 7.36
CA ARG A 38 -4.77 -12.16 6.71
C ARG A 38 -5.35 -10.85 6.20
N ALA A 39 -5.20 -9.76 6.95
CA ALA A 39 -5.60 -8.42 6.49
C ALA A 39 -4.81 -7.95 5.26
N ALA A 40 -3.51 -8.25 5.18
CA ALA A 40 -2.71 -7.97 3.99
C ALA A 40 -3.19 -8.78 2.77
N GLU A 41 -3.52 -10.08 2.95
CA GLU A 41 -4.09 -10.92 1.88
C GLU A 41 -5.43 -10.37 1.35
N LEU A 42 -6.24 -9.80 2.23
CA LEU A 42 -7.54 -9.20 1.90
C LEU A 42 -7.41 -7.79 1.30
N GLY A 43 -6.19 -7.26 1.16
CA GLY A 43 -5.95 -5.93 0.62
C GLY A 43 -6.43 -4.79 1.54
N LEU A 44 -6.51 -5.04 2.84
CA LEU A 44 -6.82 -3.98 3.82
C LEU A 44 -5.62 -3.05 4.01
N ASP A 45 -5.89 -1.75 4.19
CA ASP A 45 -4.83 -0.75 4.27
C ASP A 45 -4.20 -0.73 5.69
N LEU A 46 -3.14 -1.53 5.83
CA LEU A 46 -2.36 -1.63 7.07
C LEU A 46 -1.55 -0.37 7.36
N ASP A 47 -1.13 0.39 6.34
CA ASP A 47 -0.36 1.62 6.54
C ASP A 47 -1.26 2.72 7.11
N TRP A 48 -2.48 2.87 6.57
CA TRP A 48 -3.51 3.76 7.11
C TRP A 48 -3.87 3.37 8.54
N TRP A 49 -4.10 2.09 8.79
CA TRP A 49 -4.46 1.62 10.13
C TRP A 49 -3.34 1.87 11.14
N ALA A 50 -2.08 1.56 10.78
CA ALA A 50 -0.93 1.75 11.65
C ALA A 50 -0.75 3.21 12.09
N LYS A 51 -0.92 4.16 11.17
CA LYS A 51 -0.81 5.60 11.46
C LYS A 51 -1.86 6.11 12.46
N ARG A 52 -3.00 5.42 12.58
CA ARG A 52 -4.09 5.78 13.50
C ARG A 52 -4.07 5.00 14.80
N ALA A 53 -3.68 3.73 14.74
CA ALA A 53 -3.79 2.80 15.86
C ALA A 53 -2.52 2.71 16.72
N LEU A 54 -1.34 2.93 16.14
CA LEU A 54 -0.07 2.79 16.84
C LEU A 54 0.32 4.09 17.54
N ALA A 55 0.89 3.98 18.73
CA ALA A 55 1.50 5.10 19.43
C ALA A 55 2.82 5.53 18.75
N GLY A 56 3.24 6.78 18.94
CA GLY A 56 4.36 7.39 18.19
C GLY A 56 5.65 6.55 18.17
N ALA A 57 6.06 5.95 19.30
CA ALA A 57 7.25 5.09 19.34
C ALA A 57 7.10 3.80 18.53
N GLN A 58 5.90 3.20 18.52
CA GLN A 58 5.61 1.99 17.75
C GLN A 58 5.52 2.29 16.26
N LEU A 59 4.88 3.41 15.90
CA LEU A 59 4.81 3.87 14.52
C LEU A 59 6.20 4.18 13.96
N ALA A 60 7.05 4.89 14.72
CA ALA A 60 8.41 5.21 14.31
C ALA A 60 9.26 3.96 14.06
N GLU A 61 9.15 2.93 14.90
CA GLU A 61 9.84 1.66 14.70
C GLU A 61 9.33 0.90 13.46
N CYS A 62 8.02 0.93 13.21
CA CYS A 62 7.43 0.39 11.98
C CYS A 62 7.95 1.13 10.73
N GLU A 63 7.95 2.47 10.74
CA GLU A 63 8.44 3.30 9.64
C GLU A 63 9.93 3.07 9.37
N LYS A 64 10.74 2.98 10.43
CA LYS A 64 12.17 2.67 10.33
C LYS A 64 12.42 1.33 9.64
N LYS A 65 11.65 0.30 9.97
CA LYS A 65 11.74 -1.03 9.33
C LYS A 65 11.22 -1.02 7.89
N ARG A 66 10.20 -0.20 7.59
CA ARG A 66 9.60 -0.05 6.26
C ARG A 66 10.49 0.74 5.29
N ALA A 67 11.24 1.71 5.78
CA ALA A 67 12.08 2.60 4.97
C ALA A 67 13.01 1.89 3.98
N PRO A 68 13.84 0.89 4.36
CA PRO A 68 14.72 0.20 3.40
C PRO A 68 13.94 -0.55 2.32
N ILE A 69 12.79 -1.15 2.66
CA ILE A 69 11.93 -1.88 1.71
C ILE A 69 11.38 -0.92 0.65
N VAL A 70 10.92 0.25 1.10
CA VAL A 70 10.38 1.29 0.21
C VAL A 70 11.47 1.87 -0.69
N ALA A 71 12.67 2.10 -0.15
CA ALA A 71 13.80 2.57 -0.95
C ALA A 71 14.16 1.58 -2.07
N GLU A 72 14.15 0.27 -1.78
CA GLU A 72 14.39 -0.77 -2.77
C GLU A 72 13.29 -0.82 -3.84
N TYR A 73 12.02 -0.71 -3.43
CA TYR A 73 10.89 -0.61 -4.35
C TYR A 73 11.05 0.55 -5.33
N TRP A 74 11.32 1.76 -4.83
CA TRP A 74 11.50 2.94 -5.69
C TRP A 74 12.69 2.81 -6.62
N LYS A 75 13.79 2.22 -6.16
CA LYS A 75 14.96 1.95 -7.00
C LYS A 75 14.62 1.03 -8.17
N LYS A 76 13.87 -0.05 -7.92
CA LYS A 76 13.41 -0.98 -8.96
C LYS A 76 12.46 -0.29 -9.93
N LEU A 77 11.50 0.47 -9.42
CA LEU A 77 10.53 1.19 -10.25
C LEU A 77 11.23 2.23 -11.15
N ALA A 78 12.20 2.97 -10.61
CA ALA A 78 12.96 3.95 -11.39
C ALA A 78 13.70 3.31 -12.58
N ALA A 79 14.26 2.12 -12.41
CA ALA A 79 14.91 1.39 -13.51
C ALA A 79 13.91 1.00 -14.62
N ILE A 80 12.73 0.50 -14.24
CA ILE A 80 11.66 0.13 -15.17
C ILE A 80 11.16 1.37 -15.93
N VAL A 81 10.91 2.47 -15.21
CA VAL A 81 10.46 3.73 -15.80
C VAL A 81 11.50 4.26 -16.79
N ALA A 82 12.80 4.28 -16.42
CA ALA A 82 13.85 4.72 -17.33
C ALA A 82 13.92 3.90 -18.63
N GLU A 83 13.73 2.58 -18.56
CA GLU A 83 13.67 1.72 -19.73
C GLU A 83 12.45 2.02 -20.61
N TYR A 84 11.28 2.19 -19.99
CA TYR A 84 10.05 2.58 -20.68
C TYR A 84 10.21 3.93 -21.41
N GLU A 85 10.74 4.94 -20.72
CA GLU A 85 11.00 6.27 -21.27
C GLU A 85 11.93 6.21 -22.49
N LYS A 86 13.01 5.41 -22.40
CA LYS A 86 13.96 5.23 -23.50
C LYS A 86 13.27 4.60 -24.73
N LYS A 87 12.47 3.55 -24.54
CA LYS A 87 11.74 2.90 -25.65
C LYS A 87 10.71 3.83 -26.27
N ARG A 88 9.98 4.58 -25.44
CA ARG A 88 9.00 5.57 -25.92
C ARG A 88 9.68 6.65 -26.76
N ALA A 89 10.81 7.18 -26.30
CA ALA A 89 11.56 8.19 -27.03
C ALA A 89 12.04 7.68 -28.41
N ALA A 90 12.50 6.43 -28.49
CA ALA A 90 12.91 5.82 -29.76
C ALA A 90 11.74 5.70 -30.74
N ILE A 91 10.57 5.26 -30.28
CA ILE A 91 9.36 5.17 -31.11
C ILE A 91 8.94 6.56 -31.62
N VAL A 92 8.94 7.57 -30.76
CA VAL A 92 8.59 8.94 -31.17
C VAL A 92 9.57 9.46 -32.22
N ALA A 93 10.87 9.19 -32.06
CA ALA A 93 11.86 9.60 -33.05
C ALA A 93 11.66 8.90 -34.41
N GLU A 94 11.32 7.60 -34.40
CA GLU A 94 11.00 6.84 -35.61
C GLU A 94 9.76 7.39 -36.33
N VAL A 95 8.68 7.67 -35.60
CA VAL A 95 7.44 8.23 -36.17
C VAL A 95 7.70 9.59 -36.80
N LEU A 96 8.41 10.49 -36.11
CA LEU A 96 8.69 11.83 -36.66
C LEU A 96 9.62 11.78 -37.87
N ALA A 97 10.60 10.86 -37.89
CA ALA A 97 11.49 10.71 -39.04
C ALA A 97 10.76 10.22 -40.31
N LEU A 98 9.67 9.46 -40.16
CA LEU A 98 8.83 9.01 -41.27
C LEU A 98 7.90 10.11 -41.83
N GLU A 99 7.68 11.20 -41.08
CA GLU A 99 6.91 12.35 -41.55
C GLU A 99 7.77 13.34 -42.35
N ASP A 100 9.10 13.25 -42.24
CA ASP A 100 10.07 14.11 -42.92
C ASP A 100 10.59 13.53 -44.27
N GLU A 101 10.23 12.30 -44.64
CA GLU A 101 10.52 11.64 -45.95
C GLU A 101 9.35 11.73 -46.94
#